data_AF-A0A382YS70-F1
#
_entry.id   AF-A0A382YS70-F1
#
_cell.length_a   1.000
_cell.length_b   1.000
_cell.length_c   1.000
_cell.angle_alpha   90.00
_cell.angle_beta   90.00
_cell.angle_gamma   90.00
#
_symmetry.space_group_name_H-M   'P 1'
#
loop_
_entity.id
_entity.type
_entity.pdbx_description
1 polymer ?
#
loop_
_entity_poly.entity_id
_entity_poly.type
_entity_poly.pdbx_seq_one_letter_code
_entity_poly.pdbx_strand_id
1 'polypeptide(L)'
;VKLYKNLNVESSDGLRQLGKAVDELAMSNIKLWHLEDEVRREDLPDSKIVKTRRSIGTTNQERNNLMDKVDEIIENAVKKAK
;
A
#
# COMPACT_ATOMS: atom_id res chain seq x y z
N VAL A 1 24.00 5.86 -3.37
CA VAL A 1 22.94 5.73 -4.41
C VAL A 1 23.17 6.79 -5.46
N LYS A 2 23.38 6.42 -6.73
CA LYS A 2 23.53 7.39 -7.83
C LYS A 2 22.14 7.87 -8.24
N LEU A 3 21.84 9.14 -8.00
CA LEU A 3 20.58 9.77 -8.39
C LEU A 3 20.78 10.49 -9.73
N TYR A 4 20.04 10.07 -10.76
CA TYR A 4 20.04 10.75 -12.05
C TYR A 4 19.15 11.99 -11.96
N LYS A 5 19.76 13.18 -11.95
CA LYS A 5 19.04 14.45 -12.06
C LYS A 5 18.88 14.81 -13.53
N ASN A 6 17.78 14.39 -14.14
CA ASN A 6 17.40 14.88 -15.46
C ASN A 6 16.71 16.25 -15.29
N LEU A 7 17.35 17.31 -15.79
CA LEU A 7 16.84 18.69 -15.68
C LEU A 7 15.84 19.04 -16.77
N ASN A 8 15.66 18.19 -17.79
CA ASN A 8 14.75 18.41 -18.92
C ASN A 8 13.35 17.80 -18.69
N VAL A 9 13.03 17.42 -17.46
CA VAL A 9 11.74 16.80 -17.13
C VAL A 9 11.15 17.56 -15.94
N GLU A 10 9.96 18.12 -16.12
CA GLU A 10 9.21 18.69 -15.02
C GLU A 10 8.58 17.57 -14.18
N SER A 11 8.64 17.76 -12.86
CA SER A 11 8.07 16.81 -11.92
C SER A 11 6.54 16.92 -11.97
N SER A 12 5.87 15.87 -12.42
CA SER A 12 4.41 15.78 -12.35
C SER A 12 3.97 15.49 -10.91
N ASP A 13 3.22 16.41 -10.31
CA ASP A 13 2.63 16.21 -8.98
C ASP A 13 1.72 14.97 -8.94
N GLY A 14 1.05 14.65 -10.05
CA GLY A 14 0.26 13.43 -10.18
C GLY A 14 1.12 12.17 -10.09
N LEU A 15 2.28 12.17 -10.74
CA LEU A 15 3.22 11.04 -10.66
C LEU A 15 3.82 10.89 -9.26
N ARG A 16 4.11 11.99 -8.57
CA ARG A 16 4.55 11.96 -7.16
C ARG A 16 3.48 11.39 -6.24
N GLN A 17 2.23 11.83 -6.40
CA GLN A 17 1.10 11.36 -5.61
C GLN A 17 0.85 9.86 -5.84
N LEU A 18 0.88 9.43 -7.11
CA LEU A 18 0.75 8.02 -7.47
C LEU A 18 1.87 7.18 -6.86
N GLY A 19 3.13 7.63 -7.02
CA GLY A 19 4.29 6.93 -6.46
C GLY A 19 4.20 6.75 -4.95
N LYS A 20 3.77 7.79 -4.22
CA LYS A 20 3.54 7.70 -2.77
C LYS A 20 2.42 6.72 -2.41
N ALA A 21 1.29 6.75 -3.12
CA ALA A 21 0.18 5.83 -2.85
C ALA A 21 0.57 4.37 -3.10
N VAL A 22 1.33 4.10 -4.17
CA VAL A 22 1.85 2.76 -4.49
C VAL A 22 2.87 2.28 -3.46
N ASP A 23 3.75 3.15 -2.98
CA ASP A 23 4.72 2.81 -1.92
C ASP A 23 4.00 2.44 -0.60
N GLU A 24 3.04 3.28 -0.17
CA GLU A 24 2.20 3.00 0.99
C GLU A 24 1.41 1.68 0.83
N LEU A 25 0.84 1.43 -0.35
CA LEU A 25 0.12 0.19 -0.66
C LEU A 25 1.04 -1.04 -0.58
N ALA A 26 2.26 -0.95 -1.13
CA ALA A 26 3.23 -2.02 -1.09
C ALA A 26 3.65 -2.34 0.34
N MET A 27 3.92 -1.33 1.16
CA MET A 27 4.22 -1.50 2.58
C MET A 27 3.07 -2.16 3.35
N SER A 28 1.83 -1.75 3.07
CA SER A 28 0.64 -2.34 3.70
C SER A 28 0.46 -3.82 3.32
N ASN A 29 0.66 -4.16 2.04
CA ASN A 29 0.64 -5.56 1.57
C ASN A 29 1.71 -6.42 2.28
N ILE A 30 2.95 -5.92 2.42
CA ILE A 30 4.03 -6.65 3.10
C ILE A 30 3.65 -6.91 4.57
N LYS A 31 3.13 -5.88 5.25
CA LYS A 31 2.67 -6.00 6.64
C LYS A 31 1.53 -7.02 6.76
N LEU A 32 0.55 -6.98 5.87
CA LEU A 32 -0.55 -7.92 5.83
C LEU A 32 -0.04 -9.36 5.68
N TRP A 33 0.89 -9.59 4.75
CA TRP A 33 1.49 -10.91 4.53
C TRP A 33 2.17 -11.47 5.78
N HIS A 34 2.93 -10.65 6.51
CA HIS A 34 3.55 -11.06 7.77
C HIS A 34 2.54 -11.36 8.88
N LEU A 35 1.46 -10.59 8.97
CA LEU A 35 0.40 -10.86 9.97
C LEU A 35 -0.33 -12.17 9.67
N GLU A 36 -0.59 -12.45 8.39
CA GLU A 36 -1.16 -13.73 7.97
C GLU A 36 -0.22 -14.89 8.26
N ASP A 37 1.08 -14.73 8.04
CA ASP A 37 2.09 -15.73 8.37
C ASP A 37 2.14 -16.01 9.89
N GLU A 38 2.06 -14.97 10.73
CA GLU A 38 1.98 -15.12 12.18
C GLU A 38 0.74 -15.94 12.59
N VAL A 39 -0.42 -15.74 11.94
CA VAL A 39 -1.64 -16.51 12.23
C VAL A 39 -1.57 -17.97 11.76
N ARG A 40 -0.71 -18.31 10.80
CA ARG A 40 -0.51 -19.68 10.33
C ARG A 40 0.37 -20.51 11.27
N ARG A 41 1.07 -19.89 12.23
CA ARG A 41 1.88 -20.60 13.21
C ARG A 41 1.02 -21.45 14.15
N GLU A 42 1.44 -22.68 14.38
CA GLU A 42 0.75 -23.64 15.26
C GLU A 42 1.19 -23.54 16.73
N ASP A 43 2.27 -22.82 17.01
CA ASP A 43 2.88 -22.71 18.34
C ASP A 43 2.43 -21.45 19.12
N LEU A 44 1.45 -20.71 18.60
CA LEU A 44 0.91 -19.52 19.25
C LEU A 44 -0.36 -19.83 20.05
N PRO A 45 -0.56 -19.19 21.22
CA PRO A 45 -1.80 -19.34 21.96
C PRO A 45 -2.98 -18.68 21.22
N ASP A 46 -4.18 -19.24 21.35
CA ASP A 46 -5.41 -18.76 20.70
C ASP A 46 -5.65 -17.25 20.91
N SER A 47 -5.36 -16.75 22.11
CA SER A 47 -5.51 -15.32 22.43
C SER A 47 -4.63 -14.41 21.57
N LYS A 48 -3.44 -14.88 21.17
CA LYS A 48 -2.55 -14.18 20.24
C LYS A 48 -3.08 -14.27 18.81
N ILE A 49 -3.54 -15.44 18.38
CA ILE A 49 -4.17 -15.64 17.06
C ILE A 49 -5.36 -14.67 16.87
N VAL A 50 -6.25 -14.56 17.87
CA VAL A 50 -7.41 -13.66 17.81
C VAL A 50 -6.98 -12.19 17.69
N LYS A 51 -5.96 -11.77 18.44
CA LYS A 51 -5.43 -10.41 18.36
C LYS A 51 -4.82 -10.14 16.98
N THR A 52 -3.99 -11.05 16.47
CA THR A 52 -3.37 -10.88 15.14
C THR A 52 -4.42 -10.89 14.03
N ARG A 53 -5.48 -11.71 14.10
CA ARG A 53 -6.60 -11.66 13.14
C ARG A 53 -7.33 -10.31 13.13
N ARG A 54 -7.48 -9.65 14.28
CA ARG A 54 -8.02 -8.27 14.31
C ARG A 54 -7.09 -7.29 13.61
N SER A 55 -5.78 -7.41 13.83
CA SER A 55 -4.78 -6.60 13.12
C SER A 55 -4.78 -6.86 11.61
N ILE A 56 -4.95 -8.11 11.16
CA ILE A 56 -5.17 -8.45 9.74
C ILE A 56 -6.36 -7.68 9.19
N GLY A 57 -7.50 -7.69 9.90
CA GLY A 57 -8.70 -6.96 9.47
C GLY A 57 -8.45 -5.47 9.27
N THR A 58 -7.80 -4.82 10.25
CA THR A 58 -7.45 -3.40 10.15
C THR A 58 -6.47 -3.12 9.01
N THR A 59 -5.38 -3.90 8.90
CA THR A 59 -4.38 -3.69 7.84
C THR A 59 -4.93 -3.99 6.45
N ASN A 60 -5.81 -4.98 6.31
CA ASN A 60 -6.48 -5.24 5.03
C ASN A 60 -7.43 -4.09 4.63
N GLN A 61 -8.09 -3.45 5.60
CA GLN A 61 -8.88 -2.25 5.32
C GLN A 61 -7.99 -1.07 4.91
N GLU A 62 -6.86 -0.85 5.59
CA GLU A 62 -5.88 0.18 5.20
C GLU A 62 -5.36 -0.06 3.78
N ARG A 63 -5.03 -1.31 3.46
CA ARG A 63 -4.62 -1.77 2.12
C ARG A 63 -5.68 -1.48 1.05
N ASN A 64 -6.96 -1.74 1.34
CA ASN A 64 -8.04 -1.44 0.40
C ASN A 64 -8.23 0.06 0.19
N ASN A 65 -8.20 0.85 1.26
CA ASN A 65 -8.29 2.31 1.14
C ASN A 65 -7.14 2.88 0.28
N LEU A 66 -5.94 2.30 0.37
CA LEU A 66 -4.80 2.68 -0.47
C LEU A 66 -4.98 2.27 -1.94
N MET A 67 -5.59 1.11 -2.19
CA MET A 67 -5.97 0.69 -3.54
C MET A 67 -6.95 1.68 -4.16
N ASP A 68 -8.01 2.04 -3.44
CA ASP A 68 -9.03 3.00 -3.90
C ASP A 68 -8.39 4.37 -4.21
N LYS A 69 -7.42 4.81 -3.40
CA LYS A 69 -6.64 6.03 -3.64
C LYS A 69 -5.80 5.96 -4.92
N VAL A 70 -5.19 4.81 -5.21
CA VAL A 70 -4.45 4.59 -6.47
C VAL A 70 -5.42 4.69 -7.66
N ASP A 71 -6.57 4.04 -7.57
CA ASP A 71 -7.60 4.06 -8.61
C ASP A 71 -8.11 5.49 -8.86
N GLU A 72 -8.39 6.27 -7.81
CA GLU A 72 -8.81 7.67 -7.92
C GLU A 72 -7.77 8.54 -8.67
N ILE A 73 -6.48 8.37 -8.36
CA ILE A 73 -5.40 9.13 -9.01
C ILE A 73 -5.34 8.80 -10.50
N ILE A 74 -5.41 7.51 -10.86
CA ILE A 74 -5.35 7.04 -12.24
C ILE A 74 -6.60 7.49 -13.01
N GLU A 75 -7.79 7.34 -12.44
CA GLU A 75 -9.04 7.73 -13.06
C GLU A 75 -9.05 9.22 -13.38
N ASN A 76 -8.62 10.06 -12.44
CA ASN A 76 -8.51 11.50 -12.64
C ASN A 76 -7.51 11.87 -13.74
N ALA A 77 -6.37 11.16 -13.82
CA ALA A 77 -5.39 11.38 -14.89
C ALA A 77 -5.96 11.01 -16.27
N VAL A 78 -6.66 9.88 -16.38
CA VAL A 78 -7.30 9.43 -17.62
C VAL A 78 -8.40 10.38 -18.06
N LYS A 79 -9.22 10.88 -17.12
CA LYS A 79 -10.30 11.86 -17.41
C LYS A 79 -9.75 13.18 -17.95
N LYS A 80 -8.62 13.67 -17.42
CA LYS A 80 -7.98 14.91 -17.89
C LYS A 80 -7.30 14.78 -19.26
N ALA A 81 -6.93 13.56 -19.65
CA ALA A 81 -6.29 13.29 -20.94
C ALA A 81 -7.28 13.15 -22.10
N LYS A 82 -8.59 13.07 -21.81
CA LYS A 82 -9.69 13.11 -22.77
C LYS A 82 -10.14 14.55 -23.02
#